data_AF-A0A2H6EGQ7-F1
#
_entry.id   AF-A0A2H6EGQ7-F1
#
_cell.length_a   1.000
_cell.length_b   1.000
_cell.length_c   1.000
_cell.angle_alpha   90.00
_cell.angle_beta   90.00
_cell.angle_gamma   90.00
#
_symmetry.space_group_name_H-M   'P 1'
#
loop_
_entity.id
_entity.type
_entity.pdbx_description
1 polymer ?
#
loop_
_entity_poly.entity_id
_entity_poly.type
_entity_poly.pdbx_seq_one_letter_code
_entity_poly.pdbx_strand_id
1 'polypeptide(L)'
;MVESNSARKQVGTRFEELIRSTISSLDISLKKIVLNIPYDTEEGQKYYKCETDIVISPFKSVKSDSKTIHPNEVVISLKTTTKDRMPKIFIDKMLLENFVGHSVKVVGISQNDIQRKGDSEISYTFVSHLFMVYTRFLIQLEGYYYLDRPARAFESPYNQYIFPFSKFIIKDIWALLRP
;
A
#
# COMPACT_ATOMS: atom_id res chain seq x y z
N MET A 1 -13.29 -28.56 2.87
CA MET A 1 -12.15 -27.93 2.18
C MET A 1 -12.61 -26.56 1.69
N VAL A 2 -11.91 -25.49 2.04
CA VAL A 2 -12.22 -24.15 1.51
C VAL A 2 -11.69 -24.08 0.07
N GLU A 3 -12.50 -23.62 -0.88
CA GLU A 3 -12.03 -23.41 -2.26
C GLU A 3 -10.79 -22.50 -2.29
N SER A 4 -9.81 -22.81 -3.14
CA SER A 4 -8.51 -22.11 -3.24
C SER A 4 -8.61 -20.59 -3.36
N ASN A 5 -9.66 -20.07 -3.98
CA ASN A 5 -9.90 -18.64 -4.11
C ASN A 5 -10.40 -18.01 -2.81
N SER A 6 -11.28 -18.70 -2.08
CA SER A 6 -11.79 -18.25 -0.78
C SER A 6 -10.67 -18.24 0.27
N ALA A 7 -9.80 -19.24 0.27
CA ALA A 7 -8.64 -19.29 1.16
C ALA A 7 -7.66 -18.12 0.91
N ARG A 8 -7.34 -17.82 -0.36
CA ARG A 8 -6.48 -16.66 -0.71
C ARG A 8 -7.08 -15.33 -0.25
N LYS A 9 -8.41 -15.16 -0.41
CA LYS A 9 -9.12 -13.98 0.06
C LYS A 9 -9.05 -13.85 1.59
N GLN A 10 -9.25 -14.95 2.30
CA GLN A 10 -9.18 -14.98 3.76
C GLN A 10 -7.79 -14.60 4.28
N VAL A 11 -6.72 -15.09 3.66
CA VAL A 11 -5.33 -14.71 4.03
C VAL A 11 -5.11 -13.21 3.85
N GLY A 12 -5.57 -12.63 2.73
CA GLY A 12 -5.51 -11.18 2.51
C GLY A 12 -6.24 -10.40 3.62
N THR A 13 -7.45 -10.82 3.98
CA THR A 13 -8.23 -10.20 5.05
C THR A 13 -7.54 -10.31 6.41
N ARG A 14 -7.00 -11.48 6.78
CA ARG A 14 -6.26 -11.65 8.04
C ARG A 14 -4.99 -10.80 8.09
N PHE A 15 -4.30 -10.67 6.96
CA PHE A 15 -3.13 -9.79 6.88
C PHE A 15 -3.53 -8.33 7.09
N GLU A 16 -4.62 -7.87 6.47
CA GLU A 16 -5.15 -6.52 6.71
C GLU A 16 -5.54 -6.31 8.18
N GLU A 17 -6.25 -7.26 8.79
CA GLU A 17 -6.64 -7.21 10.21
C GLU A 17 -5.42 -7.13 11.14
N LEU A 18 -4.36 -7.88 10.85
CA LEU A 18 -3.10 -7.83 11.60
C LEU A 18 -2.47 -6.44 11.55
N ILE A 19 -2.33 -5.86 10.35
CA ILE A 19 -1.72 -4.54 10.19
C ILE A 19 -2.59 -3.46 10.85
N ARG A 20 -3.92 -3.51 10.67
CA ARG A 20 -4.86 -2.60 11.34
C ARG A 20 -4.73 -2.68 12.85
N SER A 21 -4.77 -3.88 13.42
CA SER A 21 -4.69 -4.08 14.88
C SER A 21 -3.35 -3.60 15.44
N THR A 22 -2.26 -3.83 14.70
CA THR A 22 -0.91 -3.37 15.07
C THR A 22 -0.80 -1.85 15.05
N ILE A 23 -1.41 -1.17 14.09
CA ILE A 23 -1.39 0.31 14.04
C ILE A 23 -2.33 0.89 15.10
N SER A 24 -3.52 0.30 15.29
CA SER A 24 -4.46 0.71 16.35
C SER A 24 -3.85 0.62 17.74
N SER A 25 -3.00 -0.37 18.02
CA SER A 25 -2.33 -0.48 19.33
C SER A 25 -1.27 0.60 19.59
N LEU A 26 -0.88 1.37 18.56
CA LEU A 26 0.01 2.53 18.67
C LEU A 26 -0.76 3.84 18.94
N ASP A 27 -2.08 3.77 19.20
CA ASP A 27 -2.97 4.92 19.37
C ASP A 27 -3.02 5.85 18.15
N ILE A 28 -2.82 5.27 16.95
CA ILE A 28 -2.92 5.98 15.68
C ILE A 28 -4.33 5.79 15.10
N SER A 29 -5.01 6.88 14.79
CA SER A 29 -6.33 6.80 14.18
C SER A 29 -6.23 6.33 12.73
N LEU A 30 -7.10 5.39 12.35
CA LEU A 30 -7.08 4.76 11.04
C LEU A 30 -8.50 4.49 10.51
N LYS A 31 -8.67 4.55 9.19
CA LYS A 31 -9.96 4.33 8.52
C LYS A 31 -9.77 3.79 7.10
N LYS A 32 -10.72 3.00 6.59
CA LYS A 32 -10.83 2.73 5.15
C LYS A 32 -11.53 3.91 4.47
N ILE A 33 -10.98 4.40 3.37
CA ILE A 33 -11.59 5.47 2.57
C ILE A 33 -11.81 5.00 1.14
N VAL A 34 -12.95 5.40 0.57
CA VAL A 34 -13.25 5.24 -0.84
C VAL A 34 -13.40 6.63 -1.43
N LEU A 35 -12.43 7.05 -2.24
CA LEU A 35 -12.56 8.29 -3.01
C LEU A 35 -13.45 8.05 -4.22
N ASN A 36 -14.37 8.97 -4.45
CA ASN A 36 -15.26 8.98 -5.59
C ASN A 36 -14.74 10.02 -6.60
N ILE A 37 -14.03 9.55 -7.61
CA ILE A 37 -13.48 10.39 -8.68
C ILE A 37 -14.57 10.56 -9.74
N PRO A 38 -15.15 11.76 -9.91
CA PRO A 38 -16.16 12.01 -10.92
C PRO A 38 -15.54 12.01 -12.32
N TYR A 39 -16.25 11.47 -13.29
CA TYR A 39 -15.93 11.57 -14.71
C TYR A 39 -17.20 11.66 -15.54
N ASP A 40 -17.14 12.43 -16.63
CA ASP A 40 -18.30 12.67 -17.48
C ASP A 40 -18.50 11.53 -18.49
N THR A 41 -19.75 11.16 -18.71
CA THR A 41 -20.16 10.20 -19.74
C THR A 41 -21.37 10.73 -20.51
N GLU A 42 -21.70 10.13 -21.65
CA GLU A 42 -22.90 10.47 -22.43
C GLU A 42 -24.20 10.32 -21.61
N GLU A 43 -24.20 9.44 -20.61
CA GLU A 43 -25.34 9.20 -19.69
C GLU A 43 -25.32 10.11 -18.45
N GLY A 44 -24.43 11.10 -18.39
CA GLY A 44 -24.22 11.98 -17.24
C GLY A 44 -22.96 11.65 -16.42
N GLN A 45 -22.86 12.23 -15.23
CA GLN A 45 -21.68 12.09 -14.37
C GLN A 45 -21.65 10.73 -13.66
N LYS A 46 -20.56 9.98 -13.85
CA LYS A 46 -20.28 8.72 -13.15
C LYS A 46 -19.11 8.90 -12.19
N TYR A 47 -18.90 7.91 -11.31
CA TYR A 47 -17.85 7.95 -10.29
C TYR A 47 -16.99 6.69 -10.35
N TYR A 48 -15.68 6.88 -10.48
CA TYR A 48 -14.70 5.84 -10.27
C TYR A 48 -14.38 5.75 -8.77
N LYS A 49 -14.51 4.55 -8.21
CA LYS A 49 -14.23 4.30 -6.80
C LYS A 49 -12.77 3.89 -6.61
N CYS A 50 -11.96 4.80 -6.07
CA CYS A 50 -10.60 4.50 -5.65
C CYS A 50 -10.63 4.07 -4.17
N GLU A 51 -10.53 2.76 -3.94
CA GLU A 51 -10.51 2.19 -2.59
C GLU A 51 -9.09 2.16 -2.03
N THR A 52 -8.89 2.84 -0.90
CA THR A 52 -7.69 2.70 -0.07
C THR A 52 -7.82 1.46 0.82
N ASP A 53 -6.69 0.84 1.18
CA ASP A 53 -6.70 -0.27 2.15
C ASP A 53 -6.81 0.32 3.59
N ILE A 54 -5.91 1.27 3.93
CA ILE A 54 -5.95 2.02 5.19
C ILE A 54 -5.49 3.46 4.94
N VAL A 55 -6.14 4.43 5.58
CA VAL A 55 -5.64 5.79 5.78
C VAL A 55 -5.36 5.98 7.27
N ILE A 56 -4.14 6.41 7.62
CA ILE A 56 -3.72 6.70 8.99
C ILE A 56 -3.54 8.20 9.19
N SER A 57 -3.74 8.68 10.41
CA SER A 57 -3.83 10.10 10.69
C SER A 57 -3.12 10.50 11.98
N PRO A 58 -2.47 11.69 12.01
CA PRO A 58 -1.87 12.24 13.22
C PRO A 58 -2.91 12.86 14.15
N PHE A 59 -4.17 12.97 13.70
CA PHE A 59 -5.27 13.52 14.48
C PHE A 59 -5.97 12.43 15.28
N LYS A 60 -6.80 12.83 16.25
CA LYS A 60 -7.68 11.90 16.99
C LYS A 60 -8.63 11.11 16.09
N SER A 61 -8.92 11.63 14.90
CA SER A 61 -9.72 10.94 13.89
C SER A 61 -9.25 11.31 12.49
N VAL A 62 -9.36 10.34 11.58
CA VAL A 62 -9.09 10.53 10.15
C VAL A 62 -9.98 11.65 9.60
N LYS A 63 -9.36 12.65 8.98
CA LYS A 63 -9.96 13.86 8.40
C LYS A 63 -10.27 13.71 6.92
N SER A 64 -9.59 12.80 6.23
CA SER A 64 -9.90 12.43 4.85
C SER A 64 -11.33 11.88 4.70
N ASP A 65 -11.92 12.10 3.53
CA ASP A 65 -13.27 11.66 3.19
C ASP A 65 -13.34 11.14 1.74
N SER A 66 -14.55 11.01 1.18
CA SER A 66 -14.73 10.49 -0.18
C SER A 66 -14.30 11.46 -1.29
N LYS A 67 -13.92 12.69 -0.96
CA LYS A 67 -13.56 13.75 -1.92
C LYS A 67 -12.09 14.14 -1.81
N THR A 68 -11.46 13.98 -0.65
CA THR A 68 -10.08 14.41 -0.43
C THR A 68 -9.32 13.51 0.53
N ILE A 69 -7.98 13.52 0.39
CA ILE A 69 -7.05 13.00 1.38
C ILE A 69 -6.38 14.18 2.07
N HIS A 70 -6.42 14.25 3.39
CA HIS A 70 -5.78 15.34 4.12
C HIS A 70 -4.24 15.28 3.95
N PRO A 71 -3.52 16.40 3.69
CA PRO A 71 -2.08 16.39 3.38
C PRO A 71 -1.15 15.74 4.44
N ASN A 72 -1.58 15.79 5.69
CA ASN A 72 -0.84 15.18 6.82
C ASN A 72 -1.20 13.72 7.09
N GLU A 73 -2.08 13.11 6.30
CA GLU A 73 -2.47 11.71 6.42
C GLU A 73 -1.70 10.84 5.43
N VAL A 74 -1.61 9.55 5.74
CA VAL A 74 -0.85 8.59 4.94
C VAL A 74 -1.77 7.49 4.48
N VAL A 75 -1.76 7.23 3.17
CA VAL A 75 -2.42 6.07 2.58
C VAL A 75 -1.46 4.88 2.65
N ILE A 76 -1.94 3.78 3.21
CA ILE A 76 -1.21 2.51 3.26
C ILE A 76 -1.91 1.56 2.30
N SER A 77 -1.18 1.03 1.32
CA SER A 77 -1.65 -0.09 0.52
C SER A 77 -1.05 -1.41 1.00
N LEU A 78 -1.92 -2.40 1.20
CA LEU A 78 -1.58 -3.71 1.71
C LEU A 78 -1.66 -4.76 0.63
N LYS A 79 -0.69 -5.67 0.60
CA LYS A 79 -0.70 -6.84 -0.29
C LYS A 79 -0.12 -8.04 0.43
N THR A 80 -0.66 -9.23 0.21
CA THR A 80 0.01 -10.45 0.69
C THR A 80 1.30 -10.67 -0.10
N THR A 81 1.24 -10.53 -1.42
CA THR A 81 2.36 -10.59 -2.36
C THR A 81 2.13 -9.60 -3.50
N THR A 82 3.21 -9.07 -4.06
CA THR A 82 3.14 -8.00 -5.06
C THR A 82 2.92 -8.56 -6.47
N LYS A 83 3.81 -9.44 -6.94
CA LYS A 83 3.82 -10.04 -8.29
C LYS A 83 3.46 -9.02 -9.39
N ASP A 84 2.57 -9.41 -10.30
CA ASP A 84 1.98 -8.60 -11.36
C ASP A 84 1.09 -7.45 -10.86
N ARG A 85 0.71 -7.43 -9.57
CA ARG A 85 -0.13 -6.39 -8.97
C ARG A 85 0.64 -5.24 -8.34
N MET A 86 1.97 -5.32 -8.30
CA MET A 86 2.83 -4.24 -7.84
C MET A 86 2.58 -2.88 -8.52
N PRO A 87 2.33 -2.79 -9.84
CA PRO A 87 2.10 -1.50 -10.50
C PRO A 87 0.94 -0.69 -9.91
N LYS A 88 -0.08 -1.38 -9.36
CA LYS A 88 -1.33 -0.76 -8.91
C LYS A 88 -1.10 0.37 -7.90
N ILE A 89 -0.20 0.19 -6.92
CA ILE A 89 0.04 1.20 -5.88
C ILE A 89 0.58 2.52 -6.45
N PHE A 90 1.41 2.45 -7.50
CA PHE A 90 1.97 3.62 -8.15
C PHE A 90 0.89 4.37 -8.95
N ILE A 91 0.06 3.62 -9.66
CA ILE A 91 -1.09 4.17 -10.39
C ILE A 91 -2.09 4.79 -9.41
N ASP A 92 -2.40 4.10 -8.31
CA ASP A 92 -3.29 4.60 -7.26
C ASP A 92 -2.73 5.92 -6.66
N LYS A 93 -1.44 6.00 -6.30
CA LYS A 93 -0.84 7.27 -5.82
C LYS A 93 -0.99 8.40 -6.84
N MET A 94 -0.63 8.13 -8.10
CA MET A 94 -0.72 9.14 -9.16
C MET A 94 -2.16 9.64 -9.37
N LEU A 95 -3.14 8.72 -9.38
CA LEU A 95 -4.55 9.07 -9.50
C LEU A 95 -5.05 9.86 -8.29
N LEU A 96 -4.63 9.48 -7.09
CA LEU A 96 -4.97 10.21 -5.87
C LEU A 96 -4.44 11.64 -5.92
N GLU A 97 -3.15 11.84 -6.21
CA GLU A 97 -2.54 13.19 -6.28
C GLU A 97 -3.19 14.06 -7.35
N ASN A 98 -3.43 13.51 -8.53
CA ASN A 98 -4.13 14.21 -9.61
C ASN A 98 -5.55 14.61 -9.20
N PHE A 99 -6.26 13.75 -8.49
CA PHE A 99 -7.64 14.01 -8.10
C PHE A 99 -7.76 15.01 -6.95
N VAL A 100 -6.95 14.89 -5.91
CA VAL A 100 -7.03 15.77 -4.73
C VAL A 100 -6.29 17.10 -4.93
N GLY A 101 -5.46 17.22 -5.97
CA GLY A 101 -4.78 18.45 -6.35
C GLY A 101 -3.55 18.79 -5.50
N HIS A 102 -3.06 17.83 -4.72
CA HIS A 102 -1.83 17.98 -3.92
C HIS A 102 -1.14 16.62 -3.73
N SER A 103 0.10 16.63 -3.25
CA SER A 103 0.83 15.38 -2.98
C SER A 103 0.18 14.59 -1.85
N VAL A 104 0.18 13.26 -2.01
CA VAL A 104 -0.41 12.30 -1.08
C VAL A 104 0.68 11.34 -0.63
N LYS A 105 0.90 11.25 0.68
CA LYS A 105 1.85 10.30 1.26
C LYS A 105 1.29 8.88 1.09
N VAL A 106 1.97 8.04 0.32
CA VAL A 106 1.59 6.64 0.12
C VAL A 106 2.74 5.71 0.46
N VAL A 107 2.45 4.69 1.27
CA VAL A 107 3.36 3.58 1.58
C VAL A 107 2.76 2.25 1.16
N GLY A 108 3.62 1.32 0.73
CA GLY A 108 3.23 -0.06 0.46
C GLY A 108 3.68 -0.97 1.60
N ILE A 109 2.85 -1.94 1.99
CA ILE A 109 3.24 -3.00 2.93
C ILE A 109 2.85 -4.34 2.35
N SER A 110 3.84 -5.22 2.21
CA SER A 110 3.65 -6.59 1.74
C SER A 110 4.05 -7.64 2.77
N GLN A 111 3.38 -8.79 2.74
CA GLN A 111 3.80 -9.91 3.58
C GLN A 111 5.12 -10.51 3.06
N ASN A 112 5.14 -11.01 1.83
CA ASN A 112 6.33 -11.61 1.19
C ASN A 112 6.19 -11.64 -0.34
N ASP A 113 7.27 -11.99 -1.03
CA ASP A 113 7.26 -12.28 -2.48
C ASP A 113 7.92 -13.63 -2.78
N ILE A 114 7.32 -14.67 -2.21
CA ILE A 114 7.72 -16.06 -2.42
C ILE A 114 6.60 -16.88 -3.04
N GLN A 115 6.98 -17.94 -3.75
CA GLN A 115 6.09 -18.93 -4.32
C GLN A 115 6.71 -20.31 -4.18
N ARG A 116 5.90 -21.32 -3.88
CA ARG A 116 6.36 -22.69 -3.87
C ARG A 116 6.68 -23.14 -5.31
N LYS A 117 7.82 -23.80 -5.49
CA LYS A 117 8.26 -24.46 -6.73
C LYS A 117 8.42 -25.96 -6.44
N GLY A 118 7.51 -26.78 -6.98
CA GLY A 118 7.44 -28.20 -6.62
C GLY A 118 7.05 -28.41 -5.15
N ASP A 119 7.61 -29.44 -4.50
CA ASP A 119 7.24 -29.80 -3.12
C ASP A 119 8.14 -29.18 -2.05
N SER A 120 9.40 -28.89 -2.38
CA SER A 120 10.43 -28.46 -1.41
C SER A 120 11.15 -27.17 -1.76
N GLU A 121 10.97 -26.62 -2.97
CA GLU A 121 11.68 -25.40 -3.38
C GLU A 121 10.81 -24.15 -3.23
N ILE A 122 11.50 -23.01 -3.07
CA ILE A 122 10.89 -21.68 -3.03
C ILE A 122 11.48 -20.85 -4.18
N SER A 123 10.61 -20.22 -4.96
CA SER A 123 10.97 -19.19 -5.92
C SER A 123 10.56 -17.81 -5.42
N TYR A 124 11.25 -16.77 -5.90
CA TYR A 124 10.97 -15.39 -5.55
C TYR A 124 10.22 -14.71 -6.70
N THR A 125 9.21 -13.89 -6.36
CA THR A 125 8.30 -13.29 -7.33
C THR A 125 8.36 -11.76 -7.37
N PHE A 126 9.32 -11.16 -6.67
CA PHE A 126 9.50 -9.71 -6.67
C PHE A 126 10.04 -9.23 -8.02
N VAL A 127 9.25 -8.43 -8.74
CA VAL A 127 9.59 -7.91 -10.08
C VAL A 127 10.46 -6.65 -9.94
N SER A 128 11.70 -6.81 -9.49
CA SER A 128 12.55 -5.70 -9.04
C SER A 128 12.78 -4.62 -10.10
N HIS A 129 13.10 -4.98 -11.35
CA HIS A 129 13.34 -3.98 -12.40
C HIS A 129 12.12 -3.09 -12.64
N LEU A 130 10.93 -3.67 -12.65
CA LEU A 130 9.68 -2.94 -12.85
C LEU A 130 9.39 -1.99 -11.68
N PHE A 131 9.69 -2.41 -10.44
CA PHE A 131 9.61 -1.53 -9.26
C PHE A 131 10.45 -0.27 -9.44
N MET A 132 11.68 -0.42 -9.94
CA MET A 132 12.57 0.73 -10.16
C MET A 132 12.12 1.60 -11.33
N VAL A 133 11.57 1.02 -12.39
CA VAL A 133 10.99 1.81 -13.49
C VAL A 133 9.87 2.70 -12.97
N TYR A 134 8.93 2.15 -12.20
CA TYR A 134 7.85 2.97 -11.62
C TYR A 134 8.35 4.00 -10.62
N THR A 135 9.26 3.60 -9.73
CA THR A 135 9.82 4.51 -8.72
C THR A 135 10.57 5.69 -9.35
N ARG A 136 11.30 5.46 -10.44
CA ARG A 136 12.13 6.50 -11.10
C ARG A 136 11.37 7.33 -12.12
N PHE A 137 10.44 6.74 -12.85
CA PHE A 137 9.83 7.37 -14.03
C PHE A 137 8.34 7.62 -13.92
N LEU A 138 7.65 7.02 -12.94
CA LEU A 138 6.21 7.25 -12.74
C LEU A 138 5.95 8.09 -11.49
N ILE A 139 6.20 7.52 -10.31
CA ILE A 139 5.99 8.22 -9.04
C ILE A 139 6.75 7.52 -7.91
N GLN A 140 7.34 8.30 -7.00
CA GLN A 140 8.03 7.75 -5.84
C GLN A 140 7.06 7.58 -4.67
N LEU A 141 7.09 6.42 -4.00
CA LEU A 141 6.39 6.17 -2.74
C LEU A 141 7.22 6.66 -1.54
N GLU A 142 6.57 6.89 -0.41
CA GLU A 142 7.28 7.28 0.83
C GLU A 142 8.11 6.12 1.42
N GLY A 143 7.79 4.89 1.00
CA GLY A 143 8.51 3.69 1.35
C GLY A 143 7.71 2.43 1.03
N TYR A 144 8.42 1.34 0.79
CA TYR A 144 7.81 0.02 0.61
C TYR A 144 8.34 -0.93 1.68
N TYR A 145 7.44 -1.57 2.43
CA TYR A 145 7.79 -2.35 3.60
C TYR A 145 7.41 -3.82 3.42
N TYR A 146 8.26 -4.73 3.90
CA TYR A 146 7.99 -6.16 3.89
C TYR A 146 8.07 -6.75 5.30
N LEU A 147 7.18 -7.69 5.60
CA LEU A 147 7.35 -8.55 6.78
C LEU A 147 8.49 -9.55 6.54
N ASP A 148 8.50 -10.17 5.37
CA ASP A 148 9.58 -11.01 4.87
C ASP A 148 10.10 -10.44 3.55
N ARG A 149 11.27 -9.81 3.63
CA ARG A 149 11.81 -8.97 2.57
C ARG A 149 12.52 -9.81 1.50
N PRO A 150 12.22 -9.64 0.20
CA PRO A 150 12.89 -10.40 -0.85
C PRO A 150 14.39 -10.07 -0.91
N ALA A 151 15.23 -11.05 -1.28
CA ALA A 151 16.69 -10.90 -1.30
C ALA A 151 17.18 -9.68 -2.10
N ARG A 152 16.59 -9.43 -3.28
CA ARG A 152 16.96 -8.27 -4.11
C ARG A 152 16.72 -6.92 -3.45
N ALA A 153 15.81 -6.83 -2.47
CA ALA A 153 15.56 -5.57 -1.76
C ALA A 153 16.70 -5.15 -0.82
N PHE A 154 17.70 -6.02 -0.59
CA PHE A 154 18.91 -5.67 0.14
C PHE A 154 19.98 -5.01 -0.75
N GLU A 155 19.86 -5.16 -2.07
CA GLU A 155 20.81 -4.68 -3.07
C GLU A 155 20.52 -3.21 -3.45
N SER A 156 21.56 -2.49 -3.86
CA SER A 156 21.39 -1.17 -4.48
C SER A 156 20.82 -1.32 -5.90
N PRO A 157 19.88 -0.47 -6.35
CA PRO A 157 19.34 0.71 -5.67
C PRO A 157 18.09 0.43 -4.80
N TYR A 158 17.61 -0.81 -4.75
CA TYR A 158 16.33 -1.18 -4.11
C TYR A 158 16.31 -0.91 -2.60
N ASN A 159 17.43 -1.10 -1.92
CA ASN A 159 17.58 -0.91 -0.48
C ASN A 159 17.36 0.54 0.00
N GLN A 160 17.29 1.50 -0.93
CA GLN A 160 16.96 2.90 -0.65
C GLN A 160 15.44 3.13 -0.54
N TYR A 161 14.62 2.19 -1.02
CA TYR A 161 13.17 2.32 -1.11
C TYR A 161 12.42 1.21 -0.37
N ILE A 162 13.07 0.05 -0.18
CA ILE A 162 12.46 -1.16 0.37
C ILE A 162 13.04 -1.52 1.73
N PHE A 163 12.18 -1.55 2.75
CA PHE A 163 12.56 -1.65 4.15
C PHE A 163 11.84 -2.80 4.87
N PRO A 164 12.35 -3.26 6.02
CA PRO A 164 11.58 -4.15 6.89
C PRO A 164 10.41 -3.42 7.54
N PHE A 165 9.29 -4.12 7.76
CA PHE A 165 8.11 -3.58 8.44
C PHE A 165 8.39 -3.07 9.86
N SER A 166 9.37 -3.65 10.56
CA SER A 166 9.81 -3.14 11.86
C SER A 166 10.29 -1.69 11.80
N LYS A 167 10.97 -1.29 10.72
CA LYS A 167 11.39 0.11 10.51
C LYS A 167 10.19 1.04 10.36
N PHE A 168 9.15 0.59 9.65
CA PHE A 168 7.90 1.34 9.52
C PHE A 168 7.30 1.66 10.88
N ILE A 169 7.05 0.62 11.68
CA ILE A 169 6.35 0.73 12.98
C ILE A 169 7.17 1.51 14.01
N ILE A 170 8.49 1.32 14.05
CA ILE A 170 9.35 1.91 15.09
C ILE A 170 9.75 3.35 14.75
N LYS A 171 9.89 3.68 13.46
CA LYS A 171 10.53 4.95 13.04
C LYS A 171 9.74 5.70 11.98
N ASP A 172 9.52 5.09 10.82
CA ASP A 172 9.11 5.85 9.64
C ASP A 172 7.64 6.33 9.77
N ILE A 173 6.75 5.57 10.41
CA ILE A 173 5.36 5.98 10.65
C ILE A 173 5.26 7.31 11.42
N TRP A 174 6.09 7.48 12.45
CA TRP A 174 6.14 8.70 13.25
C TRP A 174 6.73 9.87 12.49
N ALA A 175 7.67 9.61 11.57
CA ALA A 175 8.19 10.65 10.69
C ALA A 175 7.15 11.11 9.68
N LEU A 176 6.38 10.19 9.11
CA LEU A 176 5.36 10.49 8.09
C LEU A 176 4.16 11.25 8.67
N LEU A 177 3.80 10.97 9.92
CA LEU A 177 2.71 11.61 10.65
C LEU A 177 3.10 12.93 11.32
N ARG A 178 4.36 13.36 11.24
CA ARG A 178 4.72 14.71 11.70
C ARG A 178 4.17 15.77 10.73
N PRO A 179 3.59 16.86 11.24
CA PRO A 179 3.17 18.02 10.44
C PRO A 179 4.33 18.65 9.67
#